data_AF-A0A8C7JSF8-F1
#
_entry.id   AF-A0A8C7JSF8-F1
#
_cell.length_a   1.000
_cell.length_b   1.000
_cell.length_c   1.000
_cell.angle_alpha   90.00
_cell.angle_beta   90.00
_cell.angle_gamma   90.00
#
_symmetry.space_group_name_H-M   'P 1'
#
loop_
_entity.id
_entity.type
_entity.pdbx_description
1 polymer ?
#
loop_
_entity_poly.entity_id
_entity_poly.type
_entity_poly.pdbx_seq_one_letter_code
_entity_poly.pdbx_strand_id
1 'polypeptide(L)'
;GFCGLATPPEGGAKTNVDKLKDRLVLFSANSSPSCMELANRIAERLGVELGKTEVYQDSNGETRIQIQESVRGKDVYIIQTISPDVNRCLMELCVMAYGCVTACARSVCGVLPYLPYSKQCKMRKRGSIVCKLIASLMCRAGETTRYVSIECVGDNGSSTLC
;
A
#
# COMPACT_ATOMS: atom_id res chain seq x y z
N GLY A 1 13.65 -15.38 60.39
CA GLY A 1 13.25 -16.18 59.22
C GLY A 1 12.62 -15.25 58.21
N PHE A 2 13.31 -15.00 57.10
CA PHE A 2 12.84 -14.17 56.00
C PHE A 2 12.07 -15.04 55.00
N CYS A 3 10.83 -14.66 54.68
CA CYS A 3 10.07 -15.20 53.57
C CYS A 3 9.84 -14.05 52.58
N GLY A 4 10.83 -13.82 51.72
CA GLY A 4 10.71 -12.91 50.58
C GLY A 4 9.94 -13.61 49.47
N LEU A 5 8.79 -13.06 49.10
CA LEU A 5 8.05 -13.39 47.90
C LEU A 5 8.90 -13.07 46.67
N ALA A 6 9.43 -14.11 46.02
CA ALA A 6 9.99 -13.98 44.68
C ALA A 6 8.81 -13.89 43.70
N THR A 7 8.59 -12.70 43.13
CA THR A 7 7.75 -12.54 41.95
C THR A 7 8.38 -13.29 40.77
N PRO A 8 7.60 -14.05 39.98
CA PRO A 8 8.14 -14.68 38.80
C PRO A 8 8.57 -13.59 37.79
N PRO A 9 9.68 -13.78 37.06
CA PRO A 9 10.03 -12.89 35.97
C PRO A 9 8.94 -13.01 34.89
N GLU A 10 8.20 -11.94 34.64
CA GLU A 10 7.32 -11.82 33.47
C GLU A 10 8.16 -11.70 32.19
N GLY A 11 8.81 -12.80 31.82
CA GLY A 11 9.38 -13.01 30.51
C GLY A 11 8.25 -13.28 29.52
N GLY A 12 7.51 -12.23 29.17
CA GLY A 12 6.52 -12.29 28.10
C GLY A 12 7.21 -12.63 26.78
N ALA A 13 7.11 -13.90 26.37
CA ALA A 13 7.52 -14.33 25.05
C ALA A 13 6.65 -13.58 24.02
N LYS A 14 7.17 -12.45 23.50
CA LYS A 14 6.52 -11.71 22.41
C LYS A 14 6.20 -12.70 21.30
N THR A 15 4.92 -12.92 21.07
CA THR A 15 4.42 -13.80 20.03
C THR A 15 5.01 -13.37 18.68
N ASN A 16 5.17 -14.30 17.74
CA ASN A 16 5.80 -14.02 16.44
C ASN A 16 5.14 -12.81 15.72
N VAL A 17 3.85 -12.61 15.96
CA VAL A 17 3.05 -11.47 15.47
C VAL A 17 3.53 -10.11 15.98
N ASP A 18 4.01 -9.99 17.22
CA ASP A 18 4.46 -8.70 17.78
C ASP A 18 5.79 -8.25 17.18
N LYS A 19 6.65 -9.20 16.81
CA LYS A 19 7.90 -8.91 16.08
C LYS A 19 7.64 -8.51 14.62
N LEU A 20 6.54 -8.97 14.03
CA LEU A 20 6.11 -8.58 12.68
C LEU A 20 5.54 -7.17 12.66
N LYS A 21 4.79 -6.75 13.70
CA LYS A 21 4.22 -5.40 13.79
C LYS A 21 5.27 -4.29 13.78
N ASP A 22 6.38 -4.47 14.48
CA ASP A 22 7.48 -3.48 14.56
C ASP A 22 8.14 -3.19 13.20
N ARG A 23 8.02 -4.11 12.25
CA ARG A 23 8.61 -4.01 10.91
C ARG A 23 7.62 -3.56 9.86
N LEU A 24 6.34 -3.41 10.20
CA LEU A 24 5.29 -3.06 9.27
C LEU A 24 5.06 -1.55 9.30
N VAL A 25 5.03 -0.93 8.12
CA VAL A 25 4.67 0.49 7.97
C VAL A 25 3.48 0.59 7.03
N LEU A 26 2.46 1.34 7.45
CA LEU A 26 1.23 1.52 6.66
C LEU A 26 1.12 2.98 6.21
N PHE A 27 1.09 3.22 4.91
CA PHE A 27 0.91 4.55 4.32
C PHE A 27 -0.42 4.68 3.60
N SER A 28 -0.94 5.91 3.56
CA SER A 28 -2.04 6.31 2.70
C SER A 28 -1.49 7.11 1.52
N ALA A 29 -1.69 6.64 0.29
CA ALA A 29 -1.15 7.29 -0.91
C ALA A 29 -1.92 8.55 -1.34
N ASN A 30 -3.15 8.74 -0.87
CA ASN A 30 -4.00 9.88 -1.22
C ASN A 30 -4.63 10.47 0.04
N SER A 31 -4.81 11.79 0.02
CA SER A 31 -5.48 12.57 1.07
C SER A 31 -7.00 12.53 1.00
N SER A 32 -7.60 11.76 0.08
CA SER A 32 -9.05 11.57 0.03
C SER A 32 -9.56 11.01 1.38
N PRO A 33 -10.68 11.53 1.90
CA PRO A 33 -11.16 11.18 3.24
C PRO A 33 -11.51 9.69 3.35
N SER A 34 -11.98 9.08 2.26
CA SER A 34 -12.26 7.64 2.17
C SER A 34 -11.00 6.77 2.28
N CYS A 35 -9.86 7.21 1.71
CA CYS A 35 -8.59 6.52 1.85
C CYS A 35 -8.10 6.54 3.29
N MET A 36 -8.15 7.73 3.91
CA MET A 36 -7.73 7.95 5.29
C MET A 36 -8.57 7.13 6.27
N GLU A 37 -9.90 7.09 6.09
CA GLU A 37 -10.79 6.29 6.93
C GLU A 37 -10.51 4.79 6.80
N LEU A 38 -10.31 4.30 5.57
CA LEU A 38 -9.97 2.89 5.34
C LEU A 38 -8.61 2.54 5.95
N ALA A 39 -7.61 3.42 5.77
CA ALA A 39 -6.29 3.24 6.33
C ALA A 39 -6.30 3.20 7.85
N ASN A 40 -7.05 4.10 8.50
CA ASN A 40 -7.25 4.09 9.95
C ASN A 40 -7.92 2.79 10.44
N ARG A 41 -9.00 2.35 9.78
CA ARG A 41 -9.67 1.09 10.15
C ARG A 41 -8.76 -0.13 10.02
N ILE A 42 -7.87 -0.15 9.02
CA ILE A 42 -6.88 -1.22 8.83
C ILE A 42 -5.79 -1.12 9.91
N ALA A 43 -5.30 0.09 10.20
CA ALA A 43 -4.31 0.38 11.22
C ALA A 43 -4.79 -0.05 12.62
N GLU A 44 -6.03 0.30 12.98
CA GLU A 44 -6.68 -0.10 14.24
C GLU A 44 -6.79 -1.62 14.39
N ARG A 45 -7.20 -2.32 13.32
CA ARG A 45 -7.32 -3.79 13.34
C ARG A 45 -5.97 -4.49 13.47
N LEU A 46 -4.94 -3.94 12.84
CA LEU A 46 -3.57 -4.44 12.93
C LEU A 46 -2.87 -4.00 14.22
N GLY A 47 -3.37 -2.96 14.90
CA GLY A 47 -2.74 -2.32 16.05
C GLY A 47 -1.39 -1.70 15.67
N VAL A 48 -1.33 -1.03 14.52
CA VAL A 48 -0.17 -0.27 14.03
C VAL A 48 -0.57 1.19 13.84
N GLU A 49 0.39 2.10 13.93
CA GLU A 49 0.14 3.51 13.62
C GLU A 49 0.29 3.77 12.11
N LEU A 50 -0.47 4.74 11.59
CA LEU A 50 -0.28 5.19 10.22
C LEU A 50 1.02 5.95 10.10
N GLY A 51 1.73 5.65 9.01
CA GLY A 51 2.98 6.28 8.68
C GLY A 51 2.82 7.73 8.25
N LYS A 52 3.83 8.55 8.54
CA LYS A 52 3.84 9.98 8.24
C LYS A 52 4.33 10.21 6.81
N THR A 53 3.39 10.51 5.93
CA THR A 53 3.66 10.90 4.55
C THR A 53 2.93 12.18 4.21
N GLU A 54 3.60 13.04 3.45
CA GLU A 54 2.98 14.22 2.88
C GLU A 54 2.88 14.05 1.37
N VAL A 55 1.66 14.22 0.86
CA VAL A 55 1.34 14.17 -0.56
C VAL A 55 0.95 15.59 -0.98
N TYR A 56 1.77 16.19 -1.82
CA TYR A 56 1.60 17.54 -2.33
C TYR A 56 1.23 17.51 -3.80
N GLN A 57 0.43 18.49 -4.20
CA GLN A 57 0.30 18.85 -5.60
C GLN A 57 0.93 20.20 -5.84
N ASP A 58 1.85 20.23 -6.79
CA ASP A 58 2.39 21.48 -7.30
C ASP A 58 1.33 22.21 -8.14
N SER A 59 1.50 23.53 -8.29
CA SER A 59 0.62 24.38 -9.09
C SER A 59 0.45 23.91 -10.55
N ASN A 60 1.41 23.13 -11.04
CA ASN A 60 1.43 22.56 -12.39
C ASN A 60 0.66 21.23 -12.51
N GLY A 61 0.10 20.72 -11.40
CA GLY A 61 -0.59 19.43 -11.34
C GLY A 61 0.34 18.22 -11.16
N GLU A 62 1.64 18.45 -11.00
CA GLU A 62 2.61 17.40 -10.67
C GLU A 62 2.40 16.91 -9.24
N THR A 63 2.59 15.60 -9.04
CA THR A 63 2.45 14.97 -7.74
C THR A 63 3.81 14.79 -7.10
N ARG A 64 3.96 15.32 -5.88
CA ARG A 64 5.17 15.18 -5.09
C ARG A 64 4.86 14.50 -3.76
N ILE A 65 5.68 13.52 -3.40
CA ILE A 65 5.47 12.72 -2.19
C ILE A 65 6.73 12.77 -1.36
N GLN A 66 6.56 13.03 -0.06
CA GLN A 66 7.64 13.04 0.90
C GLN A 66 7.32 12.10 2.05
N ILE A 67 8.19 11.10 2.23
CA ILE A 67 8.12 10.16 3.35
C ILE A 67 8.88 10.80 4.52
N GLN A 68 8.21 11.04 5.64
CA GLN A 68 8.81 11.70 6.81
C GLN A 68 9.40 10.71 7.82
N GLU A 69 9.27 9.42 7.57
CA GLU A 69 9.76 8.36 8.44
C GLU A 69 10.76 7.43 7.75
N SER A 70 11.55 6.71 8.55
CA SER A 70 12.48 5.72 8.02
C SER A 70 11.76 4.39 7.73
N VAL A 71 11.80 4.00 6.46
CA VAL A 71 11.22 2.75 5.92
C VAL A 71 12.27 1.67 5.61
N ARG A 72 13.54 1.92 5.95
CA ARG A 72 14.66 1.05 5.56
C ARG A 72 14.53 -0.34 6.18
N GLY A 73 14.52 -1.37 5.34
CA GLY A 73 14.43 -2.78 5.76
C GLY A 73 13.08 -3.18 6.36
N LYS A 74 12.07 -2.31 6.31
CA LYS A 74 10.70 -2.54 6.76
C LYS A 74 9.81 -2.99 5.60
N ASP A 75 8.69 -3.64 5.94
CA ASP A 75 7.66 -4.05 5.00
C ASP A 75 6.60 -2.93 4.93
N VAL A 76 6.49 -2.31 3.75
CA VAL A 76 5.66 -1.13 3.53
C VAL A 76 4.37 -1.51 2.84
N TYR A 77 3.24 -1.08 3.39
CA TYR A 77 1.92 -1.25 2.80
C TYR A 77 1.37 0.12 2.42
N ILE A 78 1.04 0.30 1.16
CA ILE A 78 0.51 1.54 0.60
C ILE A 78 -0.96 1.30 0.29
N ILE A 79 -1.84 1.95 1.02
CA ILE A 79 -3.28 1.92 0.74
C ILE A 79 -3.58 3.05 -0.24
N GLN A 80 -4.21 2.71 -1.35
CA GLN A 80 -4.68 3.68 -2.33
C GLN A 80 -6.15 3.44 -2.66
N THR A 81 -6.97 4.47 -2.53
CA THR A 81 -8.35 4.48 -3.04
C THR A 81 -8.46 5.36 -4.28
N ILE A 82 -9.41 5.04 -5.15
CA ILE A 82 -9.59 5.79 -6.38
C ILE A 82 -10.50 7.00 -6.15
N SER A 83 -9.92 8.18 -6.38
CA SER A 83 -10.59 9.48 -6.48
C SER A 83 -11.13 9.68 -7.91
N PRO A 84 -11.98 10.69 -8.16
CA PRO A 84 -12.46 11.02 -9.53
C PRO A 84 -11.32 11.12 -10.57
N ASP A 85 -10.15 11.62 -10.16
CA ASP A 85 -8.95 11.64 -10.99
C ASP A 85 -8.14 10.34 -10.88
N VAL A 86 -8.54 9.35 -11.67
CA VAL A 86 -7.92 8.01 -11.71
C VAL A 86 -6.42 8.06 -12.02
N ASN A 87 -6.04 8.87 -13.02
CA ASN A 87 -4.64 8.99 -13.46
C ASN A 87 -3.75 9.56 -12.37
N ARG A 88 -4.28 10.54 -11.63
CA ARG A 88 -3.57 11.15 -10.51
C ARG A 88 -3.32 10.14 -9.40
N CYS A 89 -4.34 9.37 -9.00
CA CYS A 89 -4.20 8.34 -7.98
C CYS A 89 -3.16 7.27 -8.37
N LEU A 90 -3.10 6.93 -9.66
CA LEU A 90 -2.11 6.01 -10.17
C LEU A 90 -0.69 6.60 -10.08
N MET A 91 -0.50 7.86 -10.47
CA MET A 91 0.78 8.54 -10.35
C MET A 91 1.21 8.70 -8.89
N GLU A 92 0.30 9.07 -7.99
CA GLU A 92 0.55 9.11 -6.53
C GLU A 92 1.07 7.77 -6.01
N LEU A 93 0.39 6.68 -6.37
CA LEU A 93 0.80 5.35 -5.95
C LEU A 93 2.17 4.95 -6.51
N CYS A 94 2.40 5.18 -7.81
CA CYS A 94 3.68 4.85 -8.46
C CYS A 94 4.84 5.64 -7.86
N VAL A 95 4.67 6.95 -7.63
CA VAL A 95 5.69 7.82 -7.03
C VAL A 95 5.97 7.40 -5.59
N MET A 96 4.94 7.05 -4.80
CA MET A 96 5.11 6.57 -3.43
C MET A 96 5.86 5.24 -3.39
N ALA A 97 5.45 4.28 -4.23
CA ALA A 97 6.11 2.97 -4.33
C ALA A 97 7.59 3.12 -4.71
N TYR A 98 7.88 3.95 -5.73
CA TYR A 98 9.24 4.22 -6.16
C TYR A 98 10.07 4.93 -5.07
N GLY A 99 9.47 5.85 -4.32
CA GLY A 99 10.06 6.49 -3.15
C GLY A 99 10.44 5.50 -2.06
N CYS A 100 9.57 4.52 -1.77
CA CYS A 100 9.84 3.46 -0.79
C CYS A 100 10.98 2.52 -1.23
N VAL A 101 11.02 2.15 -2.52
CA VAL A 101 12.11 1.32 -3.07
C VAL A 101 13.43 2.08 -3.01
N THR A 102 13.44 3.36 -3.38
CA THR A 102 14.63 4.23 -3.29
C THR A 102 15.10 4.40 -1.84
N ALA A 103 14.18 4.39 -0.88
CA ALA A 103 14.48 4.41 0.56
C ALA A 103 14.89 3.03 1.13
N CYS A 104 15.14 2.03 0.28
CA CYS A 104 15.55 0.67 0.65
C CYS A 104 14.55 -0.05 1.57
N ALA A 105 13.25 0.10 1.30
CA ALA A 105 12.23 -0.77 1.89
C ALA A 105 12.50 -2.24 1.53
N ARG A 106 12.17 -3.16 2.44
CA ARG A 106 12.35 -4.61 2.22
C ARG A 106 11.33 -5.14 1.21
N SER A 107 10.09 -4.74 1.38
CA SER A 107 9.00 -5.08 0.47
C SER A 107 8.01 -3.93 0.43
N VAL A 108 7.36 -3.76 -0.71
CA VAL A 108 6.28 -2.79 -0.88
C VAL A 108 5.02 -3.57 -1.25
N CYS A 109 3.89 -3.22 -0.69
CA CYS A 109 2.62 -3.85 -0.98
C CYS A 109 1.56 -2.78 -1.21
N GLY A 110 1.05 -2.67 -2.44
CA GLY A 110 -0.04 -1.75 -2.75
C GLY A 110 -1.39 -2.43 -2.50
N VAL A 111 -2.22 -1.86 -1.63
CA VAL A 111 -3.60 -2.29 -1.42
C VAL A 111 -4.51 -1.35 -2.22
N LEU A 112 -5.10 -1.87 -3.30
CA LEU A 112 -6.03 -1.15 -4.16
C LEU A 112 -7.40 -1.82 -4.09
N PRO A 113 -8.35 -1.32 -3.30
CA PRO A 113 -9.68 -1.92 -3.23
C PRO A 113 -10.37 -2.03 -4.60
N TYR A 114 -10.14 -1.04 -5.48
CA TYR A 114 -10.60 -1.00 -6.86
C TYR A 114 -9.38 -0.85 -7.78
N LEU A 115 -9.27 -1.66 -8.84
CA LEU A 115 -8.14 -1.57 -9.77
C LEU A 115 -8.49 -0.60 -10.91
N PRO A 116 -7.72 0.49 -11.11
CA PRO A 116 -8.02 1.43 -12.17
C PRO A 116 -7.83 0.74 -13.53
N TYR A 117 -8.67 1.11 -14.51
CA TYR A 117 -8.64 0.53 -15.85
C TYR A 117 -8.95 -0.98 -15.94
N SER A 118 -9.49 -1.60 -14.89
CA SER A 118 -9.88 -3.02 -14.87
C SER A 118 -10.83 -3.38 -16.03
N LYS A 119 -11.76 -2.48 -16.38
CA LYS A 119 -12.70 -2.65 -17.50
C LYS A 119 -12.06 -2.67 -18.90
N GLN A 120 -10.82 -2.19 -19.04
CA GLN A 120 -10.07 -2.14 -20.30
C GLN A 120 -9.04 -3.29 -20.40
N CYS A 121 -9.39 -4.46 -19.87
CA CYS A 121 -8.59 -5.68 -19.97
C CYS A 121 -8.74 -6.39 -21.32
N LYS A 122 -9.81 -6.11 -22.08
CA LYS A 122 -10.09 -6.75 -23.38
C LYS A 122 -9.70 -5.86 -24.55
N MET A 123 -8.92 -6.42 -25.48
CA MET A 123 -8.55 -5.75 -26.72
C MET A 123 -9.79 -5.59 -27.62
N ARG A 124 -10.23 -4.35 -27.84
CA ARG A 124 -11.33 -4.05 -28.79
C ARG A 124 -10.73 -3.65 -30.13
N LYS A 125 -11.01 -4.41 -31.19
CA LYS A 125 -10.59 -4.18 -32.59
C LYS A 125 -9.10 -3.78 -32.76
N ARG A 126 -8.77 -2.48 -32.64
CA ARG A 126 -7.43 -1.88 -32.75
C ARG A 126 -7.07 -1.00 -31.52
N GLY A 127 -7.59 -1.34 -30.34
CA GLY A 127 -7.34 -0.64 -29.09
C GLY A 127 -6.16 -1.20 -28.30
N SER A 128 -5.63 -0.43 -27.36
CA SER A 128 -4.62 -0.88 -26.40
C SER A 128 -5.26 -1.66 -25.25
N ILE A 129 -4.49 -2.57 -24.65
CA ILE A 129 -4.86 -3.23 -23.39
C ILE A 129 -4.30 -2.39 -22.25
N VAL A 130 -5.05 -1.37 -21.85
CA VAL A 130 -4.58 -0.37 -20.86
C VAL A 130 -4.34 -1.01 -19.49
N CYS A 131 -5.17 -1.99 -19.10
CA CYS A 131 -4.96 -2.70 -17.83
C CYS A 131 -3.57 -3.36 -17.74
N LYS A 132 -3.11 -3.99 -18.84
CA LYS A 132 -1.77 -4.60 -18.90
C LYS A 132 -0.66 -3.56 -18.87
N LEU A 133 -0.85 -2.40 -19.50
CA LEU A 133 0.08 -1.28 -19.42
C LEU A 133 0.22 -0.79 -17.98
N ILE A 134 -0.89 -0.58 -17.28
CA ILE A 134 -0.89 -0.11 -15.89
C ILE A 134 -0.23 -1.14 -14.97
N ALA A 135 -0.56 -2.43 -15.10
CA ALA A 135 0.10 -3.48 -14.34
C ALA A 135 1.63 -3.48 -14.56
N SER A 136 2.07 -3.33 -15.81
CA SER A 136 3.51 -3.27 -16.13
C SER A 136 4.19 -2.03 -15.54
N LEU A 137 3.50 -0.87 -15.53
CA LEU A 137 4.00 0.35 -14.91
C LEU A 137 4.13 0.19 -13.40
N MET A 138 3.12 -0.38 -12.75
CA MET A 138 3.11 -0.62 -11.32
C MET A 138 4.22 -1.60 -10.91
N CYS A 139 4.40 -2.70 -11.63
CA CYS A 139 5.53 -3.62 -11.41
C CYS A 139 6.89 -2.95 -11.60
N ARG A 140 7.04 -2.04 -12.57
CA ARG A 140 8.30 -1.31 -12.81
C ARG A 140 8.54 -0.19 -11.79
N ALA A 141 7.47 0.43 -11.28
CA ALA A 141 7.55 1.49 -10.27
C ALA A 141 8.04 0.96 -8.92
N GLY A 142 7.88 -0.33 -8.63
CA GLY A 142 8.60 -0.94 -7.53
C GLY A 142 8.87 -2.43 -7.77
N GLU A 143 10.16 -2.78 -7.88
CA GLU A 143 10.63 -4.13 -8.25
C GLU A 143 10.15 -5.25 -7.33
N THR A 144 9.78 -4.93 -6.08
CA THR A 144 9.26 -5.89 -5.08
C THR A 144 7.85 -5.52 -4.62
N THR A 145 7.03 -4.97 -5.51
CA THR A 145 5.67 -4.55 -5.17
C THR A 145 4.65 -5.66 -5.42
N ARG A 146 3.98 -6.11 -4.36
CA ARG A 146 2.77 -6.94 -4.49
C ARG A 146 1.54 -6.04 -4.50
N TYR A 147 0.58 -6.30 -5.37
CA TYR A 147 -0.68 -5.54 -5.38
C TYR A 147 -1.82 -6.45 -4.97
N VAL A 148 -2.58 -6.02 -3.96
CA VAL A 148 -3.80 -6.70 -3.51
C VAL A 148 -4.97 -5.87 -3.99
N SER A 149 -5.83 -6.48 -4.80
CA SER A 149 -7.11 -5.88 -5.19
C SER A 149 -8.29 -6.75 -4.80
N ILE A 150 -9.40 -6.11 -4.44
CA ILE A 150 -10.60 -6.77 -3.90
C ILE A 150 -11.70 -6.87 -4.98
N GLU A 151 -11.44 -6.39 -6.19
CA GLU A 151 -12.41 -6.43 -7.27
C GLU A 151 -12.61 -7.85 -7.84
N CYS A 152 -13.82 -8.39 -7.68
CA CYS A 152 -14.36 -9.42 -8.55
C CYS A 152 -14.81 -8.75 -9.85
N VAL A 153 -13.97 -8.77 -10.89
CA VAL A 153 -14.48 -8.50 -12.25
C VAL A 153 -15.40 -9.67 -12.60
N GLY A 154 -16.69 -9.41 -12.66
CA GLY A 154 -17.69 -10.36 -13.14
C GLY A 154 -17.29 -10.85 -14.53
N ASP A 155 -16.86 -12.11 -14.57
CA ASP A 155 -16.26 -12.74 -15.73
C ASP A 155 -17.35 -13.03 -16.77
N ASN A 156 -17.62 -12.07 -17.66
CA ASN A 156 -18.23 -12.40 -18.95
C ASN A 156 -17.13 -12.99 -19.86
N GLY A 157 -16.70 -14.21 -19.52
CA GLY A 157 -16.08 -15.18 -20.42
C GLY A 157 -14.71 -14.83 -21.01
N SER A 158 -13.74 -14.32 -20.25
CA SER A 158 -12.34 -14.52 -20.64
C SER A 158 -11.45 -14.40 -19.41
N SER A 159 -11.21 -15.55 -18.79
CA SER A 159 -10.24 -15.75 -17.72
C SER A 159 -8.88 -15.18 -18.14
N THR A 160 -8.57 -13.99 -17.67
CA THR A 160 -7.21 -13.47 -17.61
C THR A 160 -7.09 -12.81 -16.26
N LEU A 161 -6.74 -13.64 -15.28
CA LEU A 161 -6.21 -13.19 -14.00
C LEU A 161 -5.01 -12.29 -14.30
N CYS A 162 -5.12 -11.02 -13.92
CA CYS A 162 -3.98 -10.11 -13.82
C CYS A 162 -3.25 -10.40 -12.52
#